data_AF-A0AAE4FTG3-F1
#
_entry.id   AF-A0AAE4FTG3-F1
#
_cell.length_a   1.000
_cell.length_b   1.000
_cell.length_c   1.000
_cell.angle_alpha   90.00
_cell.angle_beta   90.00
_cell.angle_gamma   90.00
#
_symmetry.space_group_name_H-M   'P 1'
#
loop_
_entity.id
_entity.type
_entity.pdbx_description
1 polymer ?
#
loop_
_entity_poly.entity_id
_entity_poly.type
_entity_poly.pdbx_seq_one_letter_code
_entity_poly.pdbx_strand_id
1 'polypeptide(L)'
;MNATLPNVNPEALEPPIMPGEWSLKQIESALSRPLPQCLLAQRKQGGTTLTYIPWHTANKILSKYCPGWTWQITQIQLSDSRLFMVEQ
;
A
#
# COMPACT_ATOMS: atom_id res chain seq x y z
N MET A 1 39.26 10.92 26.25
CA MET A 1 37.91 11.49 25.98
C MET A 1 37.34 10.70 24.81
N ASN A 2 36.56 9.65 25.08
CA ASN A 2 36.12 8.71 24.05
C ASN A 2 34.77 9.21 23.52
N ALA A 3 34.77 9.78 22.32
CA ALA A 3 33.55 10.21 21.64
C ALA A 3 32.79 8.97 21.17
N THR A 4 31.63 8.72 21.78
CA THR A 4 30.67 7.70 21.34
C THR A 4 30.12 8.11 19.96
N LEU A 5 30.41 7.32 18.93
CA LEU A 5 29.82 7.50 17.60
C LEU A 5 28.30 7.32 17.71
N PRO A 6 27.48 8.19 17.09
CA PRO A 6 26.04 7.96 17.05
C PRO A 6 25.77 6.67 16.29
N ASN A 7 24.93 5.83 16.88
CA ASN A 7 24.44 4.58 16.31
C ASN A 7 23.60 4.89 15.05
N VAL A 8 24.25 4.99 13.89
CA VAL A 8 23.56 5.16 12.59
C VAL A 8 23.11 3.77 12.15
N ASN A 9 21.82 3.50 12.34
CA ASN A 9 21.18 2.29 11.83
C ASN A 9 21.15 2.37 10.28
N PRO A 10 21.88 1.53 9.53
CA PRO A 10 22.08 1.72 8.10
C PRO A 10 20.85 1.43 7.22
N GLU A 11 19.72 1.03 7.82
CA GLU A 11 18.48 0.64 7.12
C GLU A 11 17.41 1.73 7.07
N ALA A 12 17.61 2.87 7.74
CA ALA A 12 16.66 3.98 7.66
C ALA A 12 16.94 4.80 6.39
N LEU A 13 16.46 4.31 5.24
CA LEU A 13 16.46 5.10 4.01
C LEU A 13 15.78 6.44 4.28
N GLU A 14 16.53 7.52 4.15
CA GLU A 14 16.07 8.87 4.45
C GLU A 14 14.82 9.19 3.62
N PRO A 15 13.78 9.80 4.21
CA PRO A 15 12.61 10.19 3.45
C PRO A 15 13.02 11.21 2.38
N PRO A 16 12.57 11.06 1.13
CA PRO A 16 12.94 11.95 0.05
C PRO A 16 12.45 13.38 0.32
N ILE A 17 13.29 14.34 -0.05
CA ILE A 17 13.11 15.77 0.24
C ILE A 17 12.12 16.40 -0.74
N MET A 18 11.95 15.81 -1.94
CA MET A 18 11.06 16.32 -2.99
C MET A 18 10.09 15.24 -3.49
N PRO A 19 8.85 15.62 -3.85
CA PRO A 19 7.90 14.70 -4.49
C PRO A 19 8.41 14.32 -5.89
N GLY A 20 8.75 13.05 -6.09
CA GLY A 20 9.23 12.52 -7.37
C GLY A 20 10.57 11.76 -7.32
N GLU A 21 11.35 11.93 -6.25
CA GLU A 21 12.69 11.30 -6.09
C GLU A 21 12.67 9.96 -5.35
N TRP A 22 11.52 9.31 -5.24
CA TRP A 22 11.44 8.02 -4.57
C TRP A 22 12.18 6.95 -5.40
N SER A 23 13.34 6.50 -4.90
CA SER A 23 14.04 5.36 -5.47
C SER A 23 13.23 4.07 -5.29
N LEU A 24 13.33 3.11 -6.21
CA LEU A 24 12.58 1.85 -6.13
C LEU A 24 12.73 1.15 -4.77
N LYS A 25 13.95 1.09 -4.22
CA LYS A 25 14.22 0.54 -2.88
C LYS A 25 13.49 1.29 -1.75
N GLN A 26 13.34 2.61 -1.86
CA GLN A 26 12.59 3.42 -0.89
C GLN A 26 11.09 3.18 -1.00
N ILE A 27 10.57 3.03 -2.23
CA ILE A 27 9.16 2.69 -2.49
C ILE A 27 8.84 1.33 -1.88
N GLU A 28 9.67 0.32 -2.17
CA GLU A 28 9.52 -1.03 -1.63
C GLU A 28 9.56 -1.01 -0.09
N SER A 29 10.58 -0.38 0.49
CA SER A 29 10.69 -0.23 1.95
C SER A 29 9.51 0.51 2.57
N ALA A 30 8.94 1.51 1.89
CA ALA A 30 7.77 2.24 2.38
C ALA A 30 6.47 1.44 2.28
N LEU A 31 6.27 0.69 1.19
CA LEU A 31 5.09 -0.15 0.97
C LEU A 31 5.11 -1.44 1.80
N SER A 32 6.29 -1.96 2.14
CA SER A 32 6.44 -3.11 3.05
C SER A 32 6.08 -2.79 4.50
N ARG A 33 5.92 -1.51 4.87
CA ARG A 33 5.54 -1.13 6.23
C ARG A 33 4.09 -1.51 6.50
N PRO A 34 3.76 -1.97 7.73
CA PRO A 34 2.38 -2.22 8.10
C PRO A 34 1.57 -0.93 7.98
N LEU A 35 0.40 -1.04 7.35
CA LEU A 35 -0.53 0.08 7.21
C LEU A 35 -1.10 0.46 8.60
N PRO A 36 -1.06 1.76 8.98
CA PRO A 36 -1.65 2.19 10.23
C PRO A 36 -3.16 1.94 10.24
N GLN A 37 -3.70 1.54 11.40
CA GLN A 37 -5.12 1.18 11.55
C GLN A 37 -6.07 2.31 11.14
N CYS A 38 -5.66 3.58 11.26
CA CYS A 38 -6.47 4.73 10.84
C CYS A 38 -6.74 4.78 9.32
N LEU A 39 -5.96 4.07 8.51
CA LEU A 39 -6.15 3.95 7.05
C LEU A 39 -6.98 2.73 6.67
N LEU A 40 -7.24 1.84 7.64
CA LEU A 40 -8.05 0.64 7.46
C LEU A 40 -9.48 0.95 7.88
N ALA A 41 -10.43 0.45 7.10
CA ALA A 41 -11.84 0.47 7.41
C ALA A 41 -12.27 -0.91 7.89
N GLN A 42 -13.28 -0.94 8.75
CA GLN A 42 -13.93 -2.17 9.17
C GLN A 42 -15.36 -2.17 8.65
N ARG A 43 -15.81 -3.30 8.12
CA ARG A 43 -17.20 -3.51 7.70
C ARG A 43 -17.71 -4.81 8.27
N LYS A 44 -18.90 -4.78 8.86
CA LYS A 44 -19.59 -5.98 9.31
C LYS A 44 -20.41 -6.57 8.15
N GLN A 45 -20.17 -7.84 7.83
CA GLN A 45 -20.90 -8.56 6.78
C GLN A 45 -21.16 -10.00 7.24
N GLY A 46 -22.42 -10.43 7.20
CA GLY A 46 -22.80 -11.82 7.53
C GLY A 46 -22.42 -12.29 8.94
N GLY A 47 -22.24 -11.37 9.90
CA GLY A 47 -21.82 -11.69 11.27
C GLY A 47 -20.31 -11.55 11.54
N THR A 48 -19.49 -11.40 10.50
CA THR A 48 -18.03 -11.23 10.62
C THR A 48 -17.63 -9.78 10.37
N THR A 49 -16.61 -9.29 11.10
CA THR A 49 -15.98 -7.99 10.86
C THR A 49 -14.81 -8.17 9.91
N LEU A 50 -14.91 -7.56 8.73
CA LEU A 50 -13.85 -7.55 7.72
C LEU A 50 -13.05 -6.25 7.83
N THR A 51 -11.74 -6.37 8.01
CA THR A 51 -10.80 -5.25 7.94
C THR A 51 -10.27 -5.14 6.52
N TYR A 52 -10.43 -3.97 5.89
CA TYR A 52 -10.04 -3.74 4.51
C TYR A 52 -9.46 -2.33 4.34
N ILE A 53 -8.72 -2.11 3.25
CA ILE A 53 -8.30 -0.79 2.82
C ILE A 53 -9.30 -0.26 1.77
N PRO A 54 -9.95 0.91 1.99
CA PRO A 54 -10.76 1.53 0.95
C PRO A 54 -9.92 1.89 -0.28
N TRP A 55 -10.46 1.67 -1.48
CA TRP A 55 -9.72 1.93 -2.73
C TRP A 55 -9.18 3.37 -2.81
N HIS A 56 -9.97 4.37 -2.43
CA HIS A 56 -9.53 5.76 -2.43
C HIS A 56 -8.34 6.03 -1.49
N THR A 57 -8.25 5.29 -0.38
CA THR A 57 -7.12 5.38 0.55
C THR A 57 -5.88 4.74 -0.07
N ALA A 58 -6.01 3.57 -0.70
CA ALA A 58 -4.93 2.95 -1.44
C ALA A 58 -4.40 3.87 -2.56
N ASN A 59 -5.28 4.54 -3.30
CA ASN A 59 -4.90 5.52 -4.32
C ASN A 59 -4.06 6.66 -3.73
N LYS A 60 -4.46 7.23 -2.58
CA LYS A 60 -3.70 8.32 -1.94
C LYS A 60 -2.30 7.88 -1.51
N ILE A 61 -2.19 6.66 -0.99
CA ILE A 61 -0.90 6.07 -0.61
C ILE A 61 -0.02 5.91 -1.85
N LEU A 62 -0.54 5.28 -2.90
CA LEU A 62 0.20 5.07 -4.14
C LEU A 62 0.59 6.40 -4.80
N SER A 63 -0.30 7.41 -4.82
CA SER A 63 0.03 8.75 -5.34
C SER A 63 1.12 9.46 -4.54
N LYS A 64 1.30 9.11 -3.26
CA LYS A 64 2.35 9.70 -2.41
C LYS A 64 3.71 9.03 -2.62
N TYR A 65 3.72 7.70 -2.71
CA TYR A 65 4.95 6.92 -2.73
C TYR A 65 5.43 6.57 -4.15
N CYS A 66 4.52 6.43 -5.11
CA CYS A 66 4.80 5.95 -6.46
C CYS A 66 4.48 7.05 -7.49
N PRO A 67 5.44 7.94 -7.82
CA PRO A 67 5.23 8.93 -8.87
C PRO A 67 5.00 8.25 -10.22
N GLY A 68 4.00 8.69 -10.97
CA GLY A 68 3.67 8.13 -12.29
C GLY A 68 2.91 6.80 -12.25
N TRP A 69 2.43 6.36 -11.08
CA TRP A 69 1.57 5.19 -11.02
C TRP A 69 0.26 5.43 -11.76
N THR A 70 -0.21 4.41 -12.48
CA THR A 70 -1.47 4.44 -13.21
C THR A 70 -2.19 3.13 -12.99
N TRP A 71 -3.52 3.16 -12.99
CA TRP A 71 -4.35 1.96 -12.93
C TRP A 71 -5.37 1.99 -14.04
N GLN A 72 -5.77 0.79 -14.49
CA GLN A 72 -6.84 0.59 -15.45
C GLN A 72 -7.63 -0.64 -15.04
N ILE A 73 -8.94 -0.62 -15.26
CA ILE A 73 -9.78 -1.79 -15.08
C ILE A 73 -9.75 -2.58 -16.38
N THR A 74 -9.07 -3.73 -16.37
CA THR A 74 -8.93 -4.57 -17.57
C THR A 74 -10.19 -5.41 -17.83
N GLN A 75 -10.87 -5.84 -16.78
CA GLN A 75 -12.07 -6.67 -16.88
C GLN A 75 -12.94 -6.50 -15.64
N ILE A 76 -14.25 -6.36 -15.84
CA ILE A 76 -15.25 -6.44 -14.77
C ILE A 76 -16.16 -7.62 -15.09
N GLN A 77 -16.16 -8.63 -14.22
CA GLN A 77 -17.13 -9.72 -14.30
C GLN A 77 -18.23 -9.47 -13.28
N LEU A 78 -19.45 -9.28 -13.77
CA LEU A 78 -20.64 -9.20 -12.94
C LEU A 78 -21.26 -10.59 -12.88
N SER A 79 -21.17 -11.23 -11.72
CA SER A 79 -21.82 -12.52 -11.48
C SER A 79 -23.26 -12.27 -11.03
N ASP A 80 -24.15 -11.99 -11.97
CA ASP A 80 -25.58 -11.92 -11.70
C ASP A 80 -26.13 -13.36 -11.65
N SER A 81 -26.20 -13.93 -10.44
CA SER A 81 -26.83 -15.21 -10.09
C SER A 81 -26.54 -16.45 -10.96
N ARG A 82 -25.49 -16.45 -11.78
CA ARG A 82 -25.06 -17.61 -12.57
C ARG A 82 -23.57 -17.88 -12.36
N LEU A 83 -23.29 -19.04 -11.78
CA LEU A 83 -21.97 -19.62 -11.68
C LEU A 83 -21.51 -20.01 -13.10
N PHE A 84 -20.46 -19.38 -13.59
CA PHE A 84 -19.78 -19.81 -14.81
C PHE A 84 -18.57 -20.65 -14.39
N MET A 85 -18.69 -21.97 -14.54
CA MET A 85 -17.56 -22.88 -14.47
C MET A 85 -16.85 -22.82 -15.82
N VAL A 86 -15.60 -22.35 -15.83
CA VAL A 86 -14.76 -22.34 -17.03
C VAL A 86 -13.77 -23.48 -16.86
N GLU A 87 -13.98 -24.57 -17.59
CA GLU A 87 -12.97 -25.63 -17.72
C GLU A 87 -11.90 -25.16 -18.72
N GLN A 88 -10.63 -25.38 -18.37
CA GLN A 88 -9.47 -25.06 -19.21
C GLN A 88 -9.21 -26.14 -20.26
#